data_AF-A0AAU6MLS3-F1
#
_entry.id   AF-A0AAU6MLS3-F1
#
_cell.length_a   1.000
_cell.length_b   1.000
_cell.length_c   1.000
_cell.angle_alpha   90.00
_cell.angle_beta   90.00
_cell.angle_gamma   90.00
#
_symmetry.space_group_name_H-M   'P 1'
#
loop_
_entity.id
_entity.type
_entity.pdbx_description
1 polymer ?
#
loop_
_entity_poly.entity_id
_entity_poly.type
_entity_poly.pdbx_seq_one_letter_code
_entity_poly.pdbx_strand_id
1 'polypeptide(L)'
;MPRRHLRMTGPADTPLRASLRTLRTGLGFRDAFPPEVLAEAERAAKDPAVADHEDATDLPFLTIDPPASADLDQAMYLERRRRGYRVHYAIADVAAFVRPGGALDTEAHRRVTTLYFPDGNVPLHPTLLSEGAASLLPDRTRPAVLWRIDLDPEGAAVATSVRRALVRSRAKLDYAGVQRQIDTGTAEEPLALLRDIGRLREEQEIARGGISLNVPEQEIVERDGGYGLEYRAPLPADGWNAQLSLLTGMAAARLMAETGTGILRTLPVAPDGAVARLRRSAEALHIDWPHHVPYAQVVRSLDPRRADHAAFLQECTTLLRGAGYTVFGHGVLPTPAVHAAVADLYTHCTAPLRRLVDRYAAELCLAAVAEQDPPEWVRAALPALPKEMAEGTGRANTVERECVDLVEAALLKDRVGEIFDAYVVDVSEREPTTGTVHIDDPAVVARIESGDARLPLGERLRVRLARADPGSAKVLFAPA
;
A
#
# COMPACT_ATOMS: atom_id res chain seq x y z
N MET A 1 -6.25 -6.46 2.13
CA MET A 1 -7.26 -5.40 1.92
C MET A 1 -6.51 -4.09 1.73
N PRO A 2 -7.11 -3.02 1.19
CA PRO A 2 -6.64 -1.66 1.52
C PRO A 2 -6.55 -1.59 3.04
N ARG A 3 -5.39 -1.17 3.52
CA ARG A 3 -4.98 -1.33 4.91
C ARG A 3 -5.49 -0.13 5.73
N ARG A 4 -5.99 -0.35 6.95
CA ARG A 4 -6.06 0.68 7.98
C ARG A 4 -4.64 0.96 8.42
N HIS A 5 -4.00 1.91 7.75
CA HIS A 5 -2.67 2.35 8.11
C HIS A 5 -2.77 3.14 9.40
N LEU A 6 -2.22 2.57 10.47
CA LEU A 6 -1.92 3.30 11.70
C LEU A 6 -0.51 3.86 11.62
N ARG A 7 -0.38 5.15 11.88
CA ARG A 7 0.92 5.81 11.99
C ARG A 7 0.99 6.61 13.27
N MET A 8 2.12 6.51 13.96
CA MET A 8 2.38 7.33 15.15
C MET A 8 3.22 8.55 14.78
N THR A 9 2.76 9.74 15.15
CA THR A 9 3.40 11.03 14.78
C THR A 9 4.03 11.76 15.97
N GLY A 10 3.80 11.31 17.21
CA GLY A 10 4.37 11.86 18.44
C GLY A 10 5.10 10.83 19.32
N PRO A 11 5.75 11.27 20.42
CA PRO A 11 6.25 10.37 21.45
C PRO A 11 5.06 9.67 22.13
N ALA A 12 4.68 8.47 21.68
CA ALA A 12 3.71 7.69 22.46
C ALA A 12 4.19 7.48 23.89
N ASP A 13 3.21 7.52 24.80
CA ASP A 13 3.38 7.10 26.18
C ASP A 13 4.04 5.71 26.24
N THR A 14 4.96 5.55 27.19
CA THR A 14 5.78 4.34 27.38
C THR A 14 4.97 3.04 27.41
N PRO A 15 3.74 2.98 27.97
CA PRO A 15 2.89 1.80 27.99
C PRO A 15 2.43 1.33 26.62
N LEU A 16 2.00 2.21 25.70
CA LEU A 16 1.50 1.78 24.38
C LEU A 16 2.63 1.15 23.55
N ARG A 17 3.84 1.73 23.61
CA ARG A 17 5.03 1.16 22.97
C ARG A 17 5.42 -0.18 23.59
N ALA A 18 5.30 -0.34 24.91
CA ALA A 18 5.54 -1.62 25.57
C ALA A 18 4.52 -2.69 25.13
N SER A 19 3.25 -2.33 25.00
CA SER A 19 2.21 -3.23 24.50
C SER A 19 2.43 -3.61 23.03
N LEU A 20 2.81 -2.66 22.16
CA LEU A 20 3.13 -2.93 20.75
C LEU A 20 4.35 -3.85 20.61
N ARG A 21 5.39 -3.64 21.43
CA ARG A 21 6.53 -4.56 21.50
C ARG A 21 6.12 -5.96 21.95
N THR A 22 5.26 -6.05 22.97
CA THR A 22 4.74 -7.33 23.48
C THR A 22 3.94 -8.06 22.41
N LEU A 23 3.07 -7.36 21.68
CA LEU A 23 2.32 -7.88 20.54
C LEU A 23 3.26 -8.44 19.47
N ARG A 24 4.28 -7.68 19.08
CA ARG A 24 5.27 -8.11 18.08
C ARG A 24 5.96 -9.40 18.49
N THR A 25 6.41 -9.50 19.73
CA THR A 25 7.03 -10.72 20.27
C THR A 25 6.05 -11.89 20.39
N GLY A 26 4.79 -11.63 20.78
CA GLY A 26 3.74 -12.65 20.93
C GLY A 26 3.29 -13.25 19.59
N LEU A 27 3.35 -12.48 18.51
CA LEU A 27 3.13 -12.96 17.14
C LEU A 27 4.34 -13.74 16.57
N GLY A 28 5.41 -13.89 17.35
CA GLY A 28 6.60 -14.67 16.97
C GLY A 28 7.55 -13.96 16.01
N PHE A 29 7.38 -12.64 15.80
CA PHE A 29 8.28 -11.87 14.96
C PHE A 29 9.56 -11.55 15.73
N ARG A 30 10.70 -11.98 15.18
CA ARG A 30 12.03 -11.63 15.68
C ARG A 30 12.53 -10.40 14.94
N ASP A 31 12.83 -9.34 15.69
CA ASP A 31 13.39 -8.11 15.13
C ASP A 31 14.78 -8.34 14.53
N ALA A 32 15.57 -9.23 15.12
CA ALA A 32 16.94 -9.52 14.68
C ALA A 32 16.99 -10.49 13.48
N PHE A 33 17.82 -10.15 12.51
CA PHE A 33 18.23 -11.06 11.43
C PHE A 33 19.28 -12.06 11.94
N PRO A 34 19.32 -13.29 11.37
CA PRO A 34 20.40 -14.24 11.66
C PRO A 34 21.80 -13.66 11.35
N PRO A 35 22.85 -14.03 12.10
CA PRO A 35 24.21 -13.51 11.89
C PRO A 35 24.74 -13.70 10.46
N GLU A 36 24.45 -14.84 9.83
CA GLU A 36 24.84 -15.14 8.46
C GLU A 36 24.18 -14.20 7.43
N VAL A 37 22.94 -13.78 7.69
CA VAL A 37 22.21 -12.81 6.87
C VAL A 37 22.83 -11.42 7.02
N LEU A 38 23.17 -11.02 8.24
CA LEU A 38 23.84 -9.74 8.50
C LEU A 38 25.23 -9.69 7.88
N ALA A 39 26.01 -10.76 7.99
CA ALA A 39 27.33 -10.85 7.38
C ALA A 39 27.27 -10.79 5.84
N GLU A 40 26.26 -11.41 5.23
CA GLU A 40 26.03 -11.27 3.79
C GLU A 40 25.60 -9.86 3.40
N ALA A 41 24.70 -9.24 4.17
CA ALA A 41 24.27 -7.85 3.98
C ALA A 41 25.45 -6.86 4.03
N GLU A 42 26.37 -7.02 4.98
CA GLU A 42 27.56 -6.18 5.08
C GLU A 42 28.49 -6.30 3.88
N ARG A 43 28.64 -7.52 3.32
CA ARG A 43 29.42 -7.73 2.10
C ARG A 43 28.73 -7.10 0.89
N ALA A 44 27.44 -7.38 0.71
CA ALA A 44 26.65 -6.86 -0.40
C ALA A 44 26.56 -5.32 -0.38
N ALA A 45 26.48 -4.70 0.81
CA ALA A 45 26.47 -3.25 0.95
C ALA A 45 27.81 -2.58 0.53
N LYS A 46 28.94 -3.30 0.66
CA LYS A 46 30.27 -2.81 0.30
C LYS A 46 30.58 -3.02 -1.18
N ASP A 47 30.13 -4.13 -1.74
CA ASP A 47 30.43 -4.55 -3.11
C ASP A 47 29.16 -5.08 -3.81
N PRO A 48 28.22 -4.19 -4.17
CA PRO A 48 27.03 -4.58 -4.90
C PRO A 48 27.37 -4.95 -6.35
N ALA A 49 26.63 -5.89 -6.93
CA ALA A 49 26.79 -6.33 -8.31
C ALA A 49 26.25 -5.27 -9.29
N VAL A 50 27.12 -4.32 -9.69
CA VAL A 50 26.74 -3.16 -10.51
C VAL A 50 27.39 -3.10 -11.89
N ALA A 51 28.08 -4.16 -12.32
CA ALA A 51 28.83 -4.17 -13.58
C ALA A 51 27.95 -3.89 -14.81
N ASP A 52 26.71 -4.39 -14.82
CA ASP A 52 25.75 -4.22 -15.92
C ASP A 52 24.90 -2.94 -15.81
N HIS A 53 25.20 -2.05 -14.84
CA HIS A 53 24.44 -0.82 -14.64
C HIS A 53 25.04 0.35 -15.41
N GLU A 54 24.29 0.88 -16.37
CA GLU A 54 24.67 2.10 -17.09
C GLU A 54 24.58 3.34 -16.19
N ASP A 55 25.44 4.33 -16.39
CA ASP A 55 25.35 5.60 -15.67
C ASP A 55 24.13 6.40 -16.12
N ALA A 56 23.26 6.76 -15.16
CA ALA A 56 22.12 7.66 -15.33
C ALA A 56 22.07 8.67 -14.15
N THR A 57 23.24 8.96 -13.55
CA THR A 57 23.35 9.87 -12.41
C THR A 57 23.21 11.35 -12.79
N ASP A 58 23.15 11.66 -14.08
CA ASP A 58 22.85 12.97 -14.64
C ASP A 58 21.36 13.32 -14.52
N LEU A 59 20.47 12.33 -14.64
CA LEU A 59 19.02 12.52 -14.48
C LEU A 59 18.67 13.03 -13.07
N PRO A 60 17.92 14.14 -12.92
CA PRO A 60 17.65 14.78 -11.63
C PRO A 60 16.46 14.11 -10.91
N PHE A 61 16.64 12.86 -10.49
CA PHE A 61 15.62 12.12 -9.76
C PHE A 61 15.27 12.76 -8.41
N LEU A 62 14.01 12.62 -8.01
CA LEU A 62 13.47 13.02 -6.70
C LEU A 62 12.66 11.85 -6.12
N THR A 63 12.63 11.71 -4.79
CA THR A 63 11.67 10.81 -4.14
C THR A 63 10.57 11.62 -3.43
N ILE A 64 9.39 11.02 -3.26
CA ILE A 64 8.30 11.62 -2.48
C ILE A 64 7.80 10.56 -1.50
N ASP A 65 8.06 10.77 -0.22
CA ASP A 65 7.84 9.78 0.83
C ASP A 65 7.44 10.45 2.14
N PRO A 66 6.80 9.73 3.07
CA PRO A 66 6.63 10.23 4.43
C PRO A 66 7.96 10.69 5.05
N PRO A 67 7.97 11.77 5.86
CA PRO A 67 9.20 12.31 6.45
C PRO A 67 10.05 11.28 7.21
N ALA A 68 9.41 10.32 7.89
CA ALA A 68 10.06 9.29 8.69
C ALA A 68 10.60 8.09 7.88
N SER A 69 10.21 7.92 6.61
CA SER A 69 10.63 6.77 5.81
C SER A 69 12.11 6.81 5.47
N ALA A 70 12.78 5.66 5.50
CA ALA A 70 14.17 5.52 5.06
C ALA A 70 14.34 4.45 3.97
N ASP A 71 13.32 3.62 3.76
CA ASP A 71 13.18 2.58 2.74
C ASP A 71 12.62 3.14 1.43
N LEU A 72 13.40 4.01 0.77
CA LEU A 72 12.97 4.70 -0.44
C LEU A 72 13.12 3.78 -1.66
N ASP A 73 12.04 3.09 -2.01
CA ASP A 73 11.97 2.17 -3.14
C ASP A 73 12.08 2.86 -4.51
N GLN A 74 11.59 4.10 -4.60
CA GLN A 74 11.20 4.74 -5.87
C GLN A 74 11.77 6.15 -5.96
N ALA A 75 12.29 6.51 -7.13
CA ALA A 75 12.61 7.88 -7.48
C ALA A 75 12.08 8.20 -8.88
N MET A 76 11.58 9.41 -9.08
CA MET A 76 10.98 9.83 -10.33
C MET A 76 11.67 11.06 -10.91
N TYR A 77 11.66 11.14 -12.24
CA TYR A 77 11.98 12.34 -12.99
C TYR A 77 11.01 12.42 -14.17
N LEU A 78 10.35 13.56 -14.32
CA LEU A 78 9.27 13.77 -15.29
C LEU A 78 9.70 14.83 -16.30
N GLU A 79 9.48 14.55 -17.58
CA GLU A 79 9.83 15.46 -18.67
C GLU A 79 8.66 15.71 -19.60
N ARG A 80 8.53 16.95 -20.07
CA ARG A 80 7.68 17.26 -21.21
C ARG A 80 8.39 16.89 -22.50
N ARG A 81 7.64 16.33 -23.45
CA ARG A 81 8.14 16.05 -24.81
C ARG A 81 7.43 16.94 -25.82
N ARG A 82 7.90 16.92 -27.08
CA ARG A 82 7.22 17.59 -28.20
C ARG A 82 5.74 17.16 -28.33
N ARG A 83 5.45 15.90 -27.99
CA ARG A 83 4.10 15.35 -27.84
C ARG A 83 4.08 14.49 -26.57
N GLY A 84 3.18 14.82 -25.65
CA GLY A 84 3.01 14.12 -24.39
C GLY A 84 4.20 14.29 -23.43
N TYR A 85 4.52 13.21 -22.73
CA TYR A 85 5.41 13.23 -21.56
C TYR A 85 6.35 12.04 -21.54
N ARG A 86 7.38 12.10 -20.68
CA ARG A 86 8.23 10.98 -20.33
C ARG A 86 8.30 10.84 -18.82
N VAL A 87 8.10 9.62 -18.35
CA VAL A 87 8.28 9.23 -16.96
C VAL A 87 9.55 8.39 -16.87
N HIS A 88 10.57 8.93 -16.21
CA HIS A 88 11.69 8.15 -15.71
C HIS A 88 11.38 7.71 -14.28
N TYR A 89 11.32 6.40 -14.04
CA TYR A 89 10.98 5.84 -12.75
C TYR A 89 12.05 4.83 -12.34
N ALA A 90 12.91 5.23 -11.41
CA ALA A 90 13.95 4.39 -10.87
C ALA A 90 13.40 3.59 -9.68
N ILE A 91 13.53 2.26 -9.75
CA ILE A 91 13.17 1.34 -8.68
C ILE A 91 14.44 0.72 -8.11
N ALA A 92 14.61 0.67 -6.79
CA ALA A 92 15.80 0.08 -6.16
C ALA A 92 16.09 -1.34 -6.70
N ASP A 93 17.31 -1.60 -7.20
CA ASP A 93 17.68 -2.93 -7.71
C ASP A 93 18.16 -3.82 -6.55
N VAL A 94 17.23 -4.56 -5.94
CA VAL A 94 17.56 -5.51 -4.85
C VAL A 94 18.41 -6.68 -5.35
N ALA A 95 18.34 -7.05 -6.63
CA ALA A 95 19.14 -8.14 -7.17
C ALA A 95 20.63 -7.80 -7.25
N ALA A 96 21.00 -6.51 -7.23
CA ALA A 96 22.38 -6.07 -7.07
C ALA A 96 22.98 -6.43 -5.69
N PHE A 97 22.13 -6.68 -4.68
CA PHE A 97 22.55 -6.98 -3.30
C PHE A 97 22.24 -8.41 -2.86
N VAL A 98 21.15 -9.00 -3.38
CA VAL A 98 20.65 -10.30 -2.92
C VAL A 98 20.98 -11.38 -3.95
N ARG A 99 21.95 -12.22 -3.61
CA ARG A 99 22.35 -13.36 -4.43
C ARG A 99 21.34 -14.50 -4.30
N PRO A 100 20.79 -15.04 -5.42
CA PRO A 100 19.91 -16.20 -5.37
C PRO A 100 20.54 -17.40 -4.65
N GLY A 101 19.78 -18.05 -3.76
CA GLY A 101 20.25 -19.15 -2.91
C GLY A 101 21.14 -18.75 -1.74
N GLY A 102 21.42 -17.45 -1.56
CA GLY A 102 22.16 -16.91 -0.40
C GLY A 102 21.33 -16.90 0.89
N ALA A 103 21.94 -16.47 1.99
CA ALA A 103 21.27 -16.29 3.28
C ALA A 103 20.26 -15.14 3.23
N LEU A 104 20.62 -14.02 2.56
CA LEU A 104 19.69 -12.90 2.31
C LEU A 104 18.45 -13.34 1.52
N ASP A 105 18.64 -14.15 0.48
CA ASP A 105 17.58 -14.67 -0.38
C ASP A 105 16.65 -15.61 0.40
N THR A 106 17.23 -16.56 1.13
CA THR A 106 16.50 -17.50 1.99
C THR A 106 15.66 -16.77 3.03
N GLU A 107 16.22 -15.76 3.70
CA GLU A 107 15.48 -14.98 4.70
C GLU A 107 14.42 -14.07 4.06
N ALA A 108 14.66 -13.55 2.85
CA ALA A 108 13.66 -12.79 2.09
C ALA A 108 12.45 -13.65 1.73
N HIS A 109 12.63 -14.92 1.32
CA HIS A 109 11.54 -15.89 1.12
C HIS A 109 10.79 -16.22 2.41
N ARG A 110 11.49 -16.25 3.55
CA ARG A 110 10.84 -16.47 4.86
C ARG A 110 9.99 -15.26 5.29
N ARG A 111 10.49 -14.03 5.05
CA ARG A 111 9.84 -12.78 5.48
C ARG A 111 8.76 -12.31 4.50
N VAL A 112 8.99 -12.46 3.20
CA VAL A 112 8.10 -12.14 2.06
C VAL A 112 7.74 -10.66 1.90
N THR A 113 7.47 -9.95 2.98
CA THR A 113 7.07 -8.55 3.00
C THR A 113 7.55 -7.89 4.30
N THR A 114 7.79 -6.58 4.26
CA THR A 114 7.91 -5.77 5.48
C THR A 114 6.56 -5.72 6.19
N LEU A 115 6.57 -5.89 7.52
CA LEU A 115 5.40 -5.76 8.38
C LEU A 115 5.49 -4.43 9.12
N TYR A 116 4.48 -3.57 8.96
CA TYR A 116 4.47 -2.24 9.58
C TYR A 116 3.65 -2.26 10.86
N PHE A 117 4.23 -1.69 11.91
CA PHE A 117 3.61 -1.44 13.21
C PHE A 117 3.50 0.08 13.39
N PRO A 118 2.60 0.57 14.26
CA PRO A 118 2.52 2.00 14.54
C PRO A 118 3.84 2.60 15.06
N ASP A 119 4.66 1.79 15.76
CA ASP A 119 5.92 2.19 16.39
C ASP A 119 7.19 1.76 15.65
N GLY A 120 7.07 1.16 14.46
CA GLY A 120 8.23 0.69 13.70
C GLY A 120 7.85 -0.33 12.64
N ASN A 121 8.80 -1.15 12.24
CA ASN A 121 8.57 -2.20 11.24
C ASN A 121 9.40 -3.45 11.54
N VAL A 122 9.01 -4.57 10.93
CA VAL A 122 9.82 -5.78 10.80
C VAL A 122 10.16 -5.88 9.31
N PRO A 123 11.37 -5.50 8.89
CA PRO A 123 11.67 -5.29 7.49
C PRO A 123 11.92 -6.63 6.76
N LEU A 124 11.66 -6.63 5.46
CA LEU A 124 11.94 -7.74 4.54
C LEU A 124 13.45 -8.00 4.43
N HIS A 125 14.24 -6.93 4.34
CA HIS A 125 15.70 -6.97 4.26
C HIS A 125 16.32 -6.28 5.49
N PRO A 126 17.58 -6.59 5.85
CA PRO A 126 18.29 -5.83 6.89
C PRO A 126 18.31 -4.34 6.60
N THR A 127 18.14 -3.50 7.62
CA THR A 127 18.09 -2.02 7.47
C THR A 127 19.36 -1.44 6.85
N LEU A 128 20.51 -2.09 7.05
CA LEU A 128 21.75 -1.77 6.34
C LEU A 128 21.57 -1.71 4.81
N LEU A 129 20.71 -2.57 4.25
CA LEU A 129 20.34 -2.56 2.85
C LEU A 129 19.09 -1.71 2.62
N SER A 130 17.96 -2.06 3.24
CA SER A 130 16.65 -1.47 2.91
C SER A 130 16.54 0.01 3.26
N GLU A 131 17.20 0.47 4.31
CA GLU A 131 17.21 1.87 4.74
C GLU A 131 18.55 2.56 4.44
N GLY A 132 19.42 1.89 3.68
CA GLY A 132 20.81 2.31 3.49
C GLY A 132 21.33 2.09 2.07
N ALA A 133 21.99 0.95 1.85
CA ALA A 133 22.74 0.69 0.61
C ALA A 133 21.86 0.55 -0.63
N ALA A 134 20.64 0.02 -0.49
CA ALA A 134 19.69 -0.17 -1.60
C ALA A 134 18.66 0.96 -1.69
N SER A 135 18.42 1.71 -0.60
CA SER A 135 17.50 2.85 -0.58
C SER A 135 17.98 3.99 -1.46
N LEU A 136 17.06 4.60 -2.22
CA LEU A 136 17.30 5.72 -3.13
C LEU A 136 17.42 7.07 -2.38
N LEU A 137 18.19 7.08 -1.29
CA LEU A 137 18.49 8.25 -0.47
C LEU A 137 19.15 9.37 -1.29
N PRO A 138 18.90 10.64 -0.93
CA PRO A 138 19.44 11.79 -1.65
C PRO A 138 20.98 11.83 -1.64
N ASP A 139 21.54 12.30 -2.75
CA ASP A 139 22.97 12.49 -3.03
C ASP A 139 23.82 11.22 -2.93
N ARG A 140 23.19 10.05 -3.02
CA ARG A 140 23.88 8.76 -3.07
C ARG A 140 23.68 8.12 -4.44
N THR A 141 24.78 7.65 -5.05
CA THR A 141 24.68 6.79 -6.24
C THR A 141 24.20 5.41 -5.82
N ARG A 142 23.17 4.91 -6.48
CA ARG A 142 22.46 3.66 -6.14
C ARG A 142 22.12 2.86 -7.40
N PRO A 143 22.23 1.52 -7.35
CA PRO A 143 21.73 0.67 -8.42
C PRO A 143 20.20 0.65 -8.45
N ALA A 144 19.64 0.80 -9.64
CA ALA A 144 18.21 0.82 -9.87
C ALA A 144 17.84 0.12 -11.18
N VAL A 145 16.63 -0.44 -11.18
CA VAL A 145 15.90 -0.81 -12.39
C VAL A 145 15.17 0.43 -12.87
N LEU A 146 15.70 1.04 -13.93
CA LEU A 146 15.21 2.29 -14.48
C LEU A 146 14.20 2.05 -15.59
N TRP A 147 12.96 2.45 -15.32
CA TRP A 147 11.87 2.48 -16.28
C TRP A 147 11.85 3.81 -17.02
N ARG A 148 11.68 3.76 -18.34
CA ARG A 148 11.34 4.90 -19.18
C ARG A 148 10.02 4.62 -19.87
N ILE A 149 9.00 5.40 -19.52
CA ILE A 149 7.64 5.26 -20.05
C ILE A 149 7.27 6.56 -20.77
N ASP A 150 7.07 6.47 -22.07
CA ASP A 150 6.62 7.58 -22.90
C ASP A 150 5.10 7.61 -22.91
N LEU A 151 4.53 8.80 -22.67
CA LEU A 151 3.10 9.05 -22.69
C LEU A 151 2.72 9.93 -23.88
N ASP A 152 1.53 9.71 -24.45
CA ASP A 152 0.91 10.64 -25.39
C ASP A 152 0.31 11.88 -24.68
N PRO A 153 -0.23 12.88 -25.40
CA PRO A 153 -0.84 14.06 -24.79
C PRO A 153 -2.01 13.76 -23.83
N GLU A 154 -2.71 12.66 -24.05
CA GLU A 154 -3.83 12.17 -23.23
C GLU A 154 -3.35 11.32 -22.03
N GLY A 155 -2.03 11.17 -21.88
CA GLY A 155 -1.39 10.47 -20.79
C GLY A 155 -1.33 8.95 -20.97
N ALA A 156 -1.76 8.38 -22.09
CA ALA A 156 -1.67 6.94 -22.34
C ALA A 156 -0.23 6.49 -22.65
N ALA A 157 0.16 5.31 -22.16
CA ALA A 157 1.50 4.77 -22.40
C ALA A 157 1.65 4.32 -23.85
N VAL A 158 2.66 4.85 -24.56
CA VAL A 158 2.92 4.54 -25.97
C VAL A 158 4.25 3.84 -26.22
N ALA A 159 5.20 3.92 -25.28
CA ALA A 159 6.41 3.11 -25.31
C ALA A 159 6.96 2.90 -23.89
N THR A 160 7.49 1.71 -23.64
CA THR A 160 8.10 1.32 -22.38
C THR A 160 9.45 0.68 -22.66
N SER A 161 10.46 1.04 -21.87
CA SER A 161 11.73 0.31 -21.80
C SER A 161 12.20 0.25 -20.36
N VAL A 162 12.90 -0.81 -19.99
CA VAL A 162 13.51 -0.99 -18.67
C VAL A 162 14.96 -1.43 -18.82
N ARG A 163 15.85 -0.91 -17.97
CA ARG A 163 17.28 -1.27 -17.94
C ARG A 163 17.84 -1.14 -16.53
N ARG A 164 19.01 -1.74 -16.28
CA ARG A 164 19.78 -1.48 -15.06
C ARG A 164 20.56 -0.17 -15.19
N ALA A 165 20.56 0.62 -14.12
CA ALA A 165 21.18 1.94 -14.11
C ALA A 165 21.73 2.32 -12.73
N LEU A 166 22.85 3.03 -12.70
CA LEU A 166 23.26 3.79 -11.53
C LEU A 166 22.55 5.15 -11.55
N VAL A 167 21.78 5.45 -10.52
CA VAL A 167 21.03 6.70 -10.39
C VAL A 167 21.47 7.49 -9.15
N ARG A 168 21.16 8.78 -9.12
CA ARG A 168 21.36 9.63 -7.94
C ARG A 168 20.12 10.49 -7.70
N SER A 169 19.38 10.18 -6.64
CA SER A 169 18.32 11.07 -6.16
C SER A 169 18.91 12.38 -5.66
N ARG A 170 18.28 13.51 -5.97
CA ARG A 170 18.73 14.86 -5.59
C ARG A 170 18.08 15.34 -4.29
N ALA A 171 16.87 14.88 -4.01
CA ALA A 171 16.16 15.23 -2.80
C ALA A 171 15.14 14.15 -2.43
N LYS A 172 14.91 14.04 -1.12
CA LYS A 172 13.73 13.38 -0.55
C LYS A 172 12.72 14.47 -0.22
N LEU A 173 11.55 14.42 -0.85
CA LEU A 173 10.44 15.35 -0.61
C LEU A 173 9.35 14.66 0.21
N ASP A 174 8.50 15.45 0.87
CA ASP A 174 7.28 14.97 1.51
C ASP A 174 6.03 15.45 0.77
N TYR A 175 4.96 14.67 0.82
CA TYR A 175 3.71 14.96 0.10
C TYR A 175 3.11 16.33 0.43
N ALA A 176 3.19 16.77 1.69
CA ALA A 176 2.66 18.07 2.09
C ALA A 176 3.48 19.22 1.50
N GLY A 177 4.82 19.09 1.48
CA GLY A 177 5.73 20.01 0.80
C GLY A 177 5.46 20.09 -0.70
N VAL A 178 5.36 18.95 -1.37
CA VAL A 178 5.07 18.87 -2.81
C VAL A 178 3.73 19.52 -3.15
N GLN A 179 2.67 19.18 -2.41
CA GLN A 179 1.34 19.76 -2.60
C GLN A 179 1.39 21.30 -2.50
N ARG A 180 2.02 21.83 -1.44
CA ARG A 180 2.18 23.29 -1.26
C ARG A 180 2.93 23.95 -2.41
N GLN A 181 4.02 23.35 -2.89
CA GLN A 181 4.80 23.93 -3.98
C GLN A 181 4.01 23.97 -5.29
N ILE A 182 3.25 22.91 -5.58
CA ILE A 182 2.38 22.83 -6.76
C ILE A 182 1.23 23.83 -6.68
N ASP A 183 0.59 23.96 -5.52
CA ASP A 183 -0.56 24.85 -5.32
C ASP A 183 -0.15 26.33 -5.37
N THR A 184 1.05 26.65 -4.89
CA THR A 184 1.59 28.02 -4.92
C THR A 184 2.32 28.37 -6.21
N GLY A 185 2.47 27.41 -7.15
CA GLY A 185 3.17 27.62 -8.41
C GLY A 185 4.70 27.80 -8.26
N THR A 186 5.27 27.31 -7.16
CA THR A 186 6.72 27.39 -6.86
C THR A 186 7.48 26.10 -7.20
N ALA A 187 6.78 25.00 -7.53
CA ALA A 187 7.40 23.77 -7.98
C ALA A 187 8.11 23.96 -9.34
N GLU A 188 9.36 23.52 -9.44
CA GLU A 188 10.08 23.44 -10.73
C GLU A 188 9.44 22.39 -11.66
N GLU A 189 9.68 22.53 -12.97
CA GLU A 189 8.95 21.78 -14.00
C GLU A 189 8.88 20.26 -13.75
N PRO A 190 9.98 19.54 -13.42
CA PRO A 190 9.90 18.09 -13.21
C PRO A 190 8.93 17.70 -12.08
N LEU A 191 8.81 18.53 -11.04
CA LEU A 191 7.87 18.30 -9.94
C LEU A 191 6.47 18.83 -10.27
N ALA A 192 6.36 19.97 -10.95
CA ALA A 192 5.09 20.53 -11.38
C ALA A 192 4.33 19.60 -12.34
N LEU A 193 5.07 18.86 -13.19
CA LEU A 193 4.52 17.86 -14.10
C LEU A 193 3.85 16.68 -13.38
N LEU A 194 4.10 16.46 -12.09
CA LEU A 194 3.42 15.42 -11.32
C LEU A 194 1.90 15.63 -11.36
N ARG A 195 1.43 16.87 -11.21
CA ARG A 195 0.01 17.20 -11.28
C ARG A 195 -0.56 16.97 -12.67
N ASP A 196 0.14 17.43 -13.71
CA ASP A 196 -0.33 17.35 -15.10
C ASP A 196 -0.44 15.88 -15.54
N ILE A 197 0.62 15.11 -15.33
CA ILE A 197 0.65 13.68 -15.66
C ILE A 197 -0.34 12.92 -14.77
N GLY A 198 -0.35 13.18 -13.46
CA GLY A 198 -1.25 12.53 -12.51
C GLY A 198 -2.72 12.65 -12.90
N ARG A 199 -3.17 13.86 -13.26
CA ARG A 199 -4.55 14.11 -13.72
C ARG A 199 -4.89 13.38 -15.01
N LEU A 200 -4.00 13.41 -16.00
CA LEU A 200 -4.20 12.65 -17.24
C LEU A 200 -4.31 11.14 -16.94
N ARG A 201 -3.50 10.63 -16.02
CA ARG A 201 -3.57 9.22 -15.61
C ARG A 201 -4.84 8.86 -14.84
N GLU A 202 -5.36 9.78 -14.02
CA GLU A 202 -6.67 9.65 -13.37
C GLU A 202 -7.81 9.64 -14.41
N GLU A 203 -7.75 10.48 -15.45
CA GLU A 203 -8.70 10.44 -16.57
C GLU A 203 -8.65 9.11 -17.32
N GLN A 204 -7.44 8.59 -17.60
CA GLN A 204 -7.25 7.25 -18.16
C GLN A 204 -7.79 6.15 -17.22
N GLU A 205 -7.79 6.36 -15.90
CA GLU A 205 -8.39 5.43 -14.93
C GLU A 205 -9.90 5.43 -14.99
N ILE A 206 -10.50 6.61 -15.08
CA ILE A 206 -11.93 6.77 -15.24
C ILE A 206 -12.38 6.10 -16.54
N ALA A 207 -11.69 6.36 -17.65
CA ALA A 207 -12.03 5.83 -18.96
C ALA A 207 -12.01 4.29 -19.03
N ARG A 208 -11.03 3.65 -18.36
CA ARG A 208 -10.95 2.18 -18.28
C ARG A 208 -11.87 1.54 -17.23
N GLY A 209 -12.55 2.35 -16.41
CA GLY A 209 -13.41 1.86 -15.33
C GLY A 209 -12.66 1.43 -14.07
N GLY A 210 -11.41 1.87 -13.89
CA GLY A 210 -10.63 1.62 -12.67
C GLY A 210 -11.20 2.38 -11.46
N ILE A 211 -10.72 2.04 -10.27
CA ILE A 211 -11.19 2.56 -8.98
C ILE A 211 -10.02 2.70 -8.01
N SER A 212 -9.67 3.94 -7.69
CA SER A 212 -8.80 4.29 -6.56
C SER A 212 -9.65 4.69 -5.35
N LEU A 213 -9.40 4.05 -4.20
CA LEU A 213 -10.05 4.42 -2.93
C LEU A 213 -9.13 5.36 -2.14
N ASN A 214 -9.58 6.59 -1.90
CA ASN A 214 -8.85 7.55 -1.07
C ASN A 214 -9.21 7.37 0.41
N VAL A 215 -8.97 6.17 0.94
CA VAL A 215 -9.26 5.85 2.34
C VAL A 215 -8.37 6.71 3.25
N PRO A 216 -8.94 7.44 4.23
CA PRO A 216 -8.12 8.17 5.18
C PRO A 216 -7.33 7.23 6.08
N GLU A 217 -6.09 7.62 6.40
CA GLU A 217 -5.23 6.91 7.33
C GLU A 217 -5.62 7.26 8.77
N GLN A 218 -5.45 6.34 9.72
CA GLN A 218 -5.59 6.65 11.14
C GLN A 218 -4.22 7.05 11.70
N GLU A 219 -4.11 8.22 12.31
CA GLU A 219 -2.90 8.68 12.97
C GLU A 219 -3.05 8.69 14.48
N ILE A 220 -2.05 8.13 15.17
CA ILE A 220 -1.89 8.21 16.62
C ILE A 220 -1.16 9.52 16.91
N VAL A 221 -1.91 10.49 17.41
CA VAL A 221 -1.44 11.83 17.77
C VAL A 221 -1.26 11.95 19.28
N GLU A 222 -0.32 12.79 19.72
CA GLU A 222 -0.20 13.14 21.14
C GLU A 222 -1.30 14.14 21.50
N ARG A 223 -2.04 13.89 22.58
CA ARG A 223 -3.15 14.74 23.03
C ARG A 223 -3.22 14.78 24.55
N ASP A 224 -3.15 15.98 25.12
CA ASP A 224 -3.33 16.25 26.56
C ASP A 224 -2.48 15.37 27.50
N GLY A 225 -1.25 15.04 27.10
CA GLY A 225 -0.35 14.15 27.88
C GLY A 225 -0.64 12.65 27.72
N GLY A 226 -1.60 12.28 26.85
CA GLY A 226 -1.88 10.93 26.37
C GLY A 226 -1.82 10.84 24.84
N TYR A 227 -2.63 9.97 24.24
CA TYR A 227 -2.74 9.83 22.78
C TYR A 227 -4.19 9.87 22.32
N GLY A 228 -4.40 10.30 21.08
CA GLY A 228 -5.67 10.29 20.36
C GLY A 228 -5.55 9.59 19.00
N LEU A 229 -6.70 9.35 18.37
CA LEU A 229 -6.79 8.88 16.99
C LEU A 229 -7.44 9.96 16.13
N GLU A 230 -6.79 10.31 15.03
CA GLU A 230 -7.31 11.25 14.03
C GLU A 230 -7.26 10.62 12.64
N TYR A 231 -8.15 11.05 11.74
CA TYR A 231 -8.09 10.66 10.33
C TYR A 231 -7.26 11.66 9.53
N ARG A 232 -6.24 11.17 8.82
CA ARG A 232 -5.48 11.93 7.83
C ARG A 232 -6.00 11.58 6.43
N ALA A 233 -6.62 12.55 5.77
CA ALA A 233 -6.96 12.45 4.36
C ALA A 233 -5.70 12.48 3.47
N PRO A 234 -5.59 11.62 2.44
CA PRO A 234 -4.55 11.75 1.42
C PRO A 234 -4.64 13.09 0.69
N LEU A 235 -3.49 13.66 0.30
CA LEU A 235 -3.46 14.86 -0.54
C LEU A 235 -3.55 14.45 -2.02
N PRO A 236 -3.95 15.36 -2.94
CA PRO A 236 -3.91 15.08 -4.38
C PRO A 236 -2.55 14.57 -4.87
N ALA A 237 -1.45 15.09 -4.33
CA ALA A 237 -0.09 14.61 -4.65
C ALA A 237 0.14 13.13 -4.30
N ASP A 238 -0.49 12.59 -3.25
CA ASP A 238 -0.47 11.16 -2.93
C ASP A 238 -1.08 10.35 -4.10
N GLY A 239 -2.22 10.80 -4.62
CA GLY A 239 -2.91 10.17 -5.76
C GLY A 239 -2.13 10.26 -7.07
N TRP A 240 -1.57 11.43 -7.39
CA TRP A 240 -0.78 11.62 -8.60
C TRP A 240 0.47 10.73 -8.62
N ASN A 241 1.18 10.62 -7.49
CA ASN A 241 2.33 9.73 -7.38
C ASN A 241 1.91 8.25 -7.49
N ALA A 242 0.79 7.87 -6.87
CA ALA A 242 0.24 6.52 -6.98
C ALA A 242 -0.06 6.12 -8.44
N GLN A 243 -0.52 7.06 -9.27
CA GLN A 243 -0.75 6.81 -10.70
C GLN A 243 0.54 6.49 -11.48
N LEU A 244 1.70 7.01 -11.08
CA LEU A 244 3.00 6.64 -11.69
C LEU A 244 3.41 5.21 -11.33
N SER A 245 3.17 4.80 -10.08
CA SER A 245 3.32 3.41 -9.66
C SER A 245 2.37 2.47 -10.41
N LEU A 246 1.10 2.84 -10.55
CA LEU A 246 0.10 2.06 -11.29
C LEU A 246 0.48 1.94 -12.78
N LEU A 247 0.89 3.05 -13.41
CA LEU A 247 1.40 3.09 -14.77
C LEU A 247 2.54 2.08 -14.97
N THR A 248 3.52 2.09 -14.07
CA THR A 248 4.68 1.18 -14.12
C THR A 248 4.26 -0.28 -13.93
N GLY A 249 3.37 -0.57 -12.99
CA GLY A 249 2.84 -1.93 -12.77
C GLY A 249 2.01 -2.47 -13.95
N MET A 250 1.24 -1.62 -14.63
CA MET A 250 0.54 -1.98 -15.87
C MET A 250 1.53 -2.21 -17.01
N ALA A 251 2.55 -1.35 -17.16
CA ALA A 251 3.58 -1.52 -18.17
C ALA A 251 4.39 -2.81 -17.98
N ALA A 252 4.76 -3.14 -16.74
CA ALA A 252 5.43 -4.39 -16.39
C ALA A 252 4.57 -5.62 -16.72
N ALA A 253 3.27 -5.58 -16.38
CA ALA A 253 2.35 -6.67 -16.69
C ALA A 253 2.20 -6.89 -18.20
N ARG A 254 2.15 -5.82 -19.01
CA ARG A 254 2.10 -5.90 -20.48
C ARG A 254 3.38 -6.50 -21.06
N LEU A 255 4.56 -6.06 -20.62
CA LEU A 255 5.86 -6.64 -21.07
C LEU A 255 5.93 -8.14 -20.82
N MET A 256 5.51 -8.60 -19.63
CA MET A 256 5.49 -10.02 -19.30
C MET A 256 4.43 -10.78 -20.12
N ALA A 257 3.27 -10.18 -20.38
CA ALA A 257 2.22 -10.79 -21.19
C ALA A 257 2.66 -10.99 -22.64
N GLU A 258 3.36 -10.01 -23.22
CA GLU A 258 3.90 -10.06 -24.59
C GLU A 258 4.99 -11.12 -24.76
N THR A 259 5.83 -11.33 -23.74
CA THR A 259 6.91 -12.33 -23.75
C THR A 259 6.51 -13.68 -23.19
N GLY A 260 5.30 -13.79 -22.64
CA GLY A 260 4.62 -15.05 -22.34
C GLY A 260 5.03 -15.75 -21.04
N THR A 261 5.85 -15.12 -20.19
CA THR A 261 6.19 -15.62 -18.86
C THR A 261 6.09 -14.50 -17.84
N GLY A 262 5.36 -14.71 -16.75
CA GLY A 262 5.26 -13.67 -15.74
C GLY A 262 4.43 -14.00 -14.51
N ILE A 263 4.22 -12.96 -13.71
CA ILE A 263 3.38 -12.98 -12.51
C ILE A 263 2.47 -11.77 -12.48
N LEU A 264 1.17 -11.99 -12.40
CA LEU A 264 0.16 -10.94 -12.32
C LEU A 264 -0.37 -10.82 -10.89
N ARG A 265 -0.73 -9.59 -10.52
CA ARG A 265 -1.53 -9.28 -9.34
C ARG A 265 -2.99 -9.25 -9.79
N THR A 266 -3.73 -10.33 -9.58
CA THR A 266 -5.12 -10.46 -10.01
C THR A 266 -6.08 -10.09 -8.88
N LEU A 267 -7.26 -9.59 -9.23
CA LEU A 267 -8.36 -9.34 -8.30
C LEU A 267 -9.65 -9.72 -9.01
N PRO A 268 -10.40 -10.73 -8.53
CA PRO A 268 -11.69 -11.07 -9.12
C PRO A 268 -12.68 -9.92 -8.99
N VAL A 269 -13.71 -9.92 -9.85
CA VAL A 269 -14.85 -9.02 -9.70
C VAL A 269 -15.54 -9.31 -8.35
N ALA A 270 -16.04 -8.26 -7.70
CA ALA A 270 -16.76 -8.40 -6.46
C ALA A 270 -17.96 -9.36 -6.61
N PRO A 271 -18.27 -10.17 -5.59
CA PRO A 271 -19.37 -11.13 -5.67
C PRO A 271 -20.73 -10.43 -5.79
N ASP A 272 -21.71 -11.17 -6.32
CA ASP A 272 -23.08 -10.69 -6.44
C ASP A 272 -23.63 -10.18 -5.11
N GLY A 273 -24.38 -9.08 -5.16
CA GLY A 273 -24.96 -8.46 -3.96
C GLY A 273 -24.00 -7.61 -3.11
N ALA A 274 -22.68 -7.62 -3.38
CA ALA A 274 -21.73 -6.82 -2.61
C ALA A 274 -21.97 -5.30 -2.76
N VAL A 275 -22.30 -4.85 -3.98
CA VAL A 275 -22.73 -3.47 -4.25
C VAL A 275 -24.05 -3.14 -3.55
N ALA A 276 -24.99 -4.09 -3.51
CA ALA A 276 -26.27 -3.89 -2.81
C ALA A 276 -26.08 -3.72 -1.29
N ARG A 277 -25.09 -4.42 -0.70
CA ARG A 277 -24.69 -4.19 0.70
C ARG A 277 -24.14 -2.78 0.90
N LEU A 278 -23.21 -2.35 0.04
CA LEU A 278 -22.68 -0.98 0.13
C LEU A 278 -23.77 0.08 -0.06
N ARG A 279 -24.78 -0.14 -0.91
CA ARG A 279 -25.90 0.80 -1.05
C ARG A 279 -26.67 1.00 0.26
N ARG A 280 -26.84 -0.06 1.06
CA ARG A 280 -27.44 0.05 2.41
C ARG A 280 -26.54 0.84 3.36
N SER A 281 -25.23 0.58 3.34
CA SER A 281 -24.25 1.35 4.12
C SER A 281 -24.11 2.80 3.64
N ALA A 282 -24.44 3.11 2.39
CA ALA A 282 -24.47 4.49 1.90
C ALA A 282 -25.71 5.24 2.42
N GLU A 283 -26.89 4.63 2.34
CA GLU A 283 -28.14 5.18 2.90
C GLU A 283 -28.00 5.47 4.40
N ALA A 284 -27.41 4.51 5.12
CA ALA A 284 -27.05 4.61 6.52
C ALA A 284 -26.22 5.84 6.91
N LEU A 285 -25.19 6.09 6.11
CA LEU A 285 -24.21 7.14 6.31
C LEU A 285 -24.65 8.44 5.62
N HIS A 286 -25.90 8.50 5.15
CA HIS A 286 -26.47 9.65 4.43
C HIS A 286 -25.64 10.07 3.19
N ILE A 287 -25.03 9.08 2.52
CA ILE A 287 -24.31 9.26 1.25
C ILE A 287 -25.33 9.20 0.11
N ASP A 288 -25.42 10.29 -0.65
CA ASP A 288 -26.27 10.32 -1.85
C ASP A 288 -25.70 9.37 -2.92
N TRP A 289 -26.37 8.24 -3.14
CA TRP A 289 -26.02 7.28 -4.18
C TRP A 289 -27.25 6.92 -5.03
N PRO A 290 -27.59 7.77 -6.03
CA PRO A 290 -28.69 7.47 -6.94
C PRO A 290 -28.49 6.13 -7.67
N HIS A 291 -29.57 5.43 -7.98
CA HIS A 291 -29.51 4.09 -8.60
C HIS A 291 -28.76 4.06 -9.94
N HIS A 292 -28.79 5.17 -10.69
CA HIS A 292 -28.14 5.29 -12.00
C HIS A 292 -26.66 5.68 -11.90
N VAL A 293 -26.17 6.10 -10.73
CA VAL A 293 -24.77 6.50 -10.53
C VAL A 293 -23.91 5.26 -10.29
N PRO A 294 -22.87 5.01 -11.11
CA PRO A 294 -21.96 3.89 -10.91
C PRO A 294 -21.19 4.00 -9.60
N TYR A 295 -20.88 2.85 -8.98
CA TYR A 295 -20.08 2.77 -7.75
C TYR A 295 -18.78 3.60 -7.82
N ALA A 296 -18.05 3.47 -8.94
CA ALA A 296 -16.79 4.17 -9.14
C ALA A 296 -16.94 5.71 -9.17
N GLN A 297 -18.11 6.22 -9.55
CA GLN A 297 -18.38 7.67 -9.53
C GLN A 297 -18.68 8.15 -8.12
N VAL A 298 -19.44 7.38 -7.34
CA VAL A 298 -19.71 7.69 -5.93
C VAL A 298 -18.42 7.77 -5.14
N VAL A 299 -17.58 6.73 -5.22
CA VAL A 299 -16.29 6.68 -4.50
C VAL A 299 -15.45 7.93 -4.74
N ARG A 300 -15.36 8.42 -5.99
CA ARG A 300 -14.58 9.60 -6.35
C ARG A 300 -15.15 10.91 -5.82
N SER A 301 -16.46 10.95 -5.56
CA SER A 301 -17.13 12.13 -5.01
C SER A 301 -16.97 12.27 -3.49
N LEU A 302 -16.45 11.24 -2.83
CA LEU A 302 -16.32 11.22 -1.37
C LEU A 302 -15.13 12.07 -0.91
N ASP A 303 -15.41 13.07 -0.09
CA ASP A 303 -14.42 13.77 0.73
C ASP A 303 -13.99 12.95 1.96
N PRO A 304 -12.76 12.41 2.01
CA PRO A 304 -12.27 11.59 3.13
C PRO A 304 -12.09 12.36 4.45
N ARG A 305 -12.25 13.69 4.45
CA ARG A 305 -12.18 14.51 5.67
C ARG A 305 -13.51 14.54 6.45
N ARG A 306 -14.61 14.09 5.84
CA ARG A 306 -15.89 13.93 6.54
C ARG A 306 -15.99 12.53 7.12
N ALA A 307 -16.42 12.40 8.38
CA ALA A 307 -16.44 11.13 9.10
C ALA A 307 -17.34 10.07 8.45
N ASP A 308 -18.51 10.48 7.95
CA ASP A 308 -19.46 9.63 7.23
C ASP A 308 -18.86 9.08 5.91
N HIS A 309 -18.22 9.94 5.14
CA HIS A 309 -17.51 9.56 3.91
C HIS A 309 -16.30 8.66 4.19
N ALA A 310 -15.52 8.97 5.23
CA ALA A 310 -14.37 8.17 5.67
C ALA A 310 -14.81 6.74 6.04
N ALA A 311 -15.88 6.62 6.83
CA ALA A 311 -16.48 5.33 7.18
C ALA A 311 -16.95 4.57 5.94
N PHE A 312 -17.62 5.25 5.01
CA PHE A 312 -18.07 4.62 3.79
C PHE A 312 -16.92 4.17 2.87
N LEU A 313 -15.86 4.97 2.75
CA LEU A 313 -14.62 4.61 2.03
C LEU A 313 -13.96 3.38 2.65
N GLN A 314 -13.99 3.26 3.98
CA GLN A 314 -13.49 2.09 4.69
C GLN A 314 -14.33 0.84 4.37
N GLU A 315 -15.65 0.95 4.28
CA GLU A 315 -16.52 -0.17 3.86
C GLU A 315 -16.32 -0.56 2.38
N CYS A 316 -16.04 0.42 1.52
CA CYS A 316 -15.73 0.20 0.11
C CYS A 316 -14.52 -0.73 -0.09
N THR A 317 -13.58 -0.78 0.87
CA THR A 317 -12.42 -1.69 0.84
C THR A 317 -12.81 -3.17 0.80
N THR A 318 -14.02 -3.52 1.25
CA THR A 318 -14.52 -4.90 1.23
C THR A 318 -14.72 -5.46 -0.18
N LEU A 319 -14.94 -4.59 -1.18
CA LEU A 319 -15.03 -4.98 -2.59
C LEU A 319 -13.67 -5.31 -3.22
N LEU A 320 -12.58 -4.94 -2.54
CA LEU A 320 -11.20 -5.18 -3.01
C LEU A 320 -10.60 -6.45 -2.37
N ARG A 321 -11.43 -7.31 -1.78
CA ARG A 321 -11.02 -8.60 -1.20
C ARG A 321 -10.80 -9.65 -2.28
N GLY A 322 -9.90 -10.59 -1.99
CA GLY A 322 -9.60 -11.72 -2.90
C GLY A 322 -8.46 -11.47 -3.88
N ALA A 323 -7.81 -10.30 -3.83
CA ALA A 323 -6.66 -10.05 -4.68
C ALA A 323 -5.51 -11.03 -4.36
N GLY A 324 -5.02 -11.74 -5.38
CA GLY A 324 -3.98 -12.77 -5.32
C GLY A 324 -2.81 -12.50 -6.28
N TYR A 325 -1.82 -13.38 -6.28
CA TYR A 325 -0.82 -13.42 -7.34
C TYR A 325 -1.06 -14.66 -8.17
N THR A 326 -0.84 -14.56 -9.49
CA THR A 326 -1.03 -15.69 -10.39
C THR A 326 0.11 -15.69 -11.39
N VAL A 327 0.84 -16.80 -11.45
CA VAL A 327 1.89 -16.99 -12.46
C VAL A 327 1.31 -17.48 -13.76
N PHE A 328 2.02 -17.17 -14.83
CA PHE A 328 1.73 -17.68 -16.16
C PHE A 328 3.01 -17.95 -16.93
N GLY A 329 2.93 -18.84 -17.90
CA GLY A 329 4.02 -19.28 -18.75
C GLY A 329 3.51 -19.72 -20.11
N HIS A 330 4.42 -19.86 -21.07
CA HIS A 330 4.11 -20.32 -22.43
C HIS A 330 3.04 -19.48 -23.16
N GLY A 331 2.94 -18.19 -22.85
CA GLY A 331 2.01 -17.27 -23.51
C GLY A 331 0.54 -17.40 -23.07
N VAL A 332 0.23 -18.25 -22.08
CA VAL A 332 -1.15 -18.48 -21.62
C VAL A 332 -1.45 -17.64 -20.38
N LEU A 333 -2.17 -16.53 -20.54
CA LEU A 333 -2.60 -15.70 -19.42
C LEU A 333 -3.60 -16.44 -18.51
N PRO A 334 -3.61 -16.14 -17.20
CA PRO A 334 -4.54 -16.76 -16.26
C PRO A 334 -5.95 -16.21 -16.44
N THR A 335 -6.97 -16.94 -15.96
CA THR A 335 -8.36 -16.49 -15.97
C THR A 335 -8.89 -16.39 -14.54
N PRO A 336 -9.24 -15.18 -14.04
CA PRO A 336 -9.10 -13.87 -14.69
C PRO A 336 -7.64 -13.38 -14.70
N ALA A 337 -7.26 -12.67 -15.76
CA ALA A 337 -5.93 -12.05 -15.87
C ALA A 337 -5.86 -10.64 -15.24
N VAL A 338 -7.03 -10.01 -15.06
CA VAL A 338 -7.13 -8.60 -14.70
C VAL A 338 -7.19 -8.38 -13.19
N HIS A 339 -6.85 -7.17 -12.77
CA HIS A 339 -7.14 -6.67 -11.44
C HIS A 339 -8.40 -5.80 -11.48
N ALA A 340 -9.54 -6.28 -10.95
CA ALA A 340 -10.84 -5.62 -11.10
C ALA A 340 -10.86 -4.13 -10.70
N ALA A 341 -10.06 -3.72 -9.71
CA ALA A 341 -9.96 -2.31 -9.30
C ALA A 341 -9.06 -1.47 -10.23
N VAL A 342 -8.03 -2.06 -10.84
CA VAL A 342 -7.20 -1.34 -11.81
C VAL A 342 -7.89 -1.29 -13.17
N ALA A 343 -8.74 -2.29 -13.43
CA ALA A 343 -9.42 -2.57 -14.69
C ALA A 343 -8.46 -2.81 -15.87
N ASP A 344 -7.30 -3.41 -15.60
CA ASP A 344 -6.29 -3.80 -16.59
C ASP A 344 -5.44 -4.97 -16.04
N LEU A 345 -4.51 -5.47 -16.86
CA LEU A 345 -3.38 -6.28 -16.41
C LEU A 345 -2.51 -5.47 -15.47
N TYR A 346 -2.10 -6.08 -14.36
CA TYR A 346 -1.33 -5.39 -13.35
C TYR A 346 -0.39 -6.35 -12.61
N THR A 347 0.76 -5.85 -12.21
CA THR A 347 1.68 -6.54 -11.30
C THR A 347 2.29 -5.54 -10.33
N HIS A 348 2.86 -6.05 -9.23
CA HIS A 348 3.69 -5.24 -8.35
C HIS A 348 5.15 -5.33 -8.77
N CYS A 349 5.76 -4.18 -9.05
CA CYS A 349 7.16 -4.08 -9.47
C CYS A 349 7.86 -2.80 -8.97
N THR A 350 7.27 -2.08 -8.02
CA THR A 350 7.71 -0.73 -7.63
C THR A 350 8.12 -0.63 -6.17
N ALA A 351 8.10 -1.73 -5.40
CA ALA A 351 8.39 -1.72 -3.97
C ALA A 351 9.27 -2.90 -3.48
N PRO A 352 10.43 -3.16 -4.12
CA PRO A 352 11.22 -4.36 -3.85
C PRO A 352 11.90 -4.38 -2.47
N LEU A 353 12.11 -3.23 -1.81
CA LEU A 353 12.68 -3.19 -0.46
C LEU A 353 11.71 -3.73 0.60
N ARG A 354 10.41 -3.77 0.29
CA ARG A 354 9.35 -4.19 1.22
C ARG A 354 8.46 -5.31 0.70
N ARG A 355 8.64 -5.79 -0.53
CA ARG A 355 7.81 -6.85 -1.11
C ARG A 355 8.62 -7.74 -2.05
N LEU A 356 8.65 -9.04 -1.76
CA LEU A 356 9.49 -10.02 -2.43
C LEU A 356 9.21 -10.14 -3.94
N VAL A 357 7.93 -10.16 -4.34
CA VAL A 357 7.52 -10.37 -5.74
C VAL A 357 8.07 -9.32 -6.70
N ASP A 358 8.29 -8.08 -6.23
CA ASP A 358 8.73 -6.97 -7.06
C ASP A 358 10.14 -7.23 -7.61
N ARG A 359 11.00 -7.95 -6.86
CA ARG A 359 12.32 -8.40 -7.34
C ARG A 359 12.19 -9.34 -8.54
N TYR A 360 11.24 -10.27 -8.52
CA TYR A 360 11.02 -11.20 -9.64
C TYR A 360 10.38 -10.50 -10.84
N ALA A 361 9.41 -9.61 -10.59
CA ALA A 361 8.80 -8.80 -11.65
C ALA A 361 9.85 -7.97 -12.39
N ALA A 362 10.82 -7.39 -11.68
CA ALA A 362 11.92 -6.65 -12.28
C ALA A 362 12.77 -7.52 -13.24
N GLU A 363 13.20 -8.70 -12.79
CA GLU A 363 14.00 -9.61 -13.63
C GLU A 363 13.24 -10.10 -14.86
N LEU A 364 11.95 -10.40 -14.70
CA LEU A 364 11.08 -10.80 -15.81
C LEU A 364 10.99 -9.69 -16.86
N CYS A 365 10.85 -8.44 -16.45
CA CYS A 365 10.76 -7.31 -17.37
C CYS A 365 12.11 -6.96 -18.00
N LEU A 366 13.22 -7.10 -17.27
CA LEU A 366 14.58 -6.93 -17.81
C LEU A 366 14.88 -8.00 -18.87
N ALA A 367 14.55 -9.27 -18.60
CA ALA A 367 14.68 -10.34 -19.58
C ALA A 367 13.77 -10.12 -20.81
N ALA A 368 12.53 -9.67 -20.58
CA ALA A 368 11.59 -9.36 -21.66
C ALA A 368 12.11 -8.29 -22.62
N VAL A 369 12.64 -7.18 -22.10
CA VAL A 369 13.22 -6.10 -22.94
C VAL A 369 14.54 -6.52 -23.60
N ALA A 370 15.31 -7.40 -22.96
CA ALA A 370 16.51 -7.97 -23.55
C ALA A 370 16.23 -9.06 -24.60
N GLU A 371 14.96 -9.44 -24.81
CA GLU A 371 14.54 -10.57 -25.65
C GLU A 371 15.23 -11.89 -25.26
N GLN A 372 15.40 -12.09 -23.95
CA GLN A 372 16.04 -13.27 -23.36
C GLN A 372 15.05 -14.03 -22.48
N ASP A 373 15.32 -15.31 -22.27
CA ASP A 373 14.56 -16.05 -21.27
C ASP A 373 14.82 -15.50 -19.86
N PRO A 374 13.82 -15.47 -18.96
CA PRO A 374 14.04 -15.09 -17.57
C PRO A 374 15.12 -15.95 -16.91
N PRO A 375 15.94 -15.40 -15.98
CA PRO A 375 16.99 -16.16 -15.31
C PRO A 375 16.46 -17.45 -14.67
N GLU A 376 17.28 -18.51 -14.65
CA GLU A 376 16.84 -19.83 -14.14
C GLU A 376 16.32 -19.78 -12.71
N TRP A 377 16.96 -19.00 -11.82
CA TRP A 377 16.51 -18.84 -10.44
C TRP A 377 15.14 -18.18 -10.32
N VAL A 378 14.77 -17.30 -11.27
CA VAL A 378 13.44 -16.70 -11.35
C VAL A 378 12.43 -17.76 -11.77
N ARG A 379 12.72 -18.50 -12.85
CA ARG A 379 11.85 -19.56 -13.36
C ARG A 379 11.58 -20.66 -12.33
N ALA A 380 12.62 -21.05 -11.59
CA ALA A 380 12.53 -22.07 -10.55
C ALA A 380 11.66 -21.61 -9.35
N ALA A 381 11.73 -20.33 -8.97
CA ALA A 381 10.98 -19.79 -7.84
C ALA A 381 9.52 -19.44 -8.19
N LEU A 382 9.24 -19.05 -9.44
CA LEU A 382 7.94 -18.56 -9.90
C LEU A 382 6.75 -19.41 -9.39
N PRO A 383 6.73 -20.75 -9.54
CA PRO A 383 5.58 -21.56 -9.11
C PRO A 383 5.23 -21.45 -7.62
N ALA A 384 6.22 -21.19 -6.75
CA ALA A 384 6.03 -21.08 -5.30
C ALA A 384 5.60 -19.68 -4.85
N LEU A 385 5.99 -18.63 -5.58
CA LEU A 385 5.79 -17.23 -5.18
C LEU A 385 4.34 -16.87 -4.84
N PRO A 386 3.30 -17.28 -5.60
CA PRO A 386 1.92 -16.95 -5.23
C PRO A 386 1.53 -17.39 -3.81
N LYS A 387 1.98 -18.58 -3.40
CA LYS A 387 1.70 -19.12 -2.07
C LYS A 387 2.44 -18.32 -0.99
N GLU A 388 3.73 -18.07 -1.19
CA GLU A 388 4.54 -17.28 -0.25
C GLU A 388 3.97 -15.87 -0.08
N MET A 389 3.63 -15.21 -1.19
CA MET A 389 3.02 -13.88 -1.18
C MET A 389 1.66 -13.86 -0.47
N ALA A 390 0.86 -14.93 -0.59
CA ALA A 390 -0.39 -15.07 0.15
C ALA A 390 -0.14 -15.22 1.67
N GLU A 391 0.86 -16.02 2.07
CA GLU A 391 1.25 -16.18 3.48
C GLU A 391 1.79 -14.86 4.08
N GLY A 392 2.64 -14.13 3.33
CA GLY A 392 3.10 -12.79 3.71
C GLY A 392 1.94 -11.80 3.85
N THR A 393 0.97 -11.83 2.93
CA THR A 393 -0.24 -11.00 3.00
C THR A 393 -1.08 -11.35 4.23
N GLY A 394 -1.23 -12.64 4.56
CA GLY A 394 -1.93 -13.09 5.76
C GLY A 394 -1.29 -12.57 7.04
N ARG A 395 0.03 -12.67 7.16
CA ARG A 395 0.78 -12.12 8.31
C ARG A 395 0.62 -10.61 8.44
N ALA A 396 0.75 -9.87 7.33
CA ALA A 396 0.56 -8.42 7.32
C ALA A 396 -0.85 -8.01 7.78
N ASN A 397 -1.90 -8.68 7.27
CA ASN A 397 -3.27 -8.41 7.69
C ASN A 397 -3.48 -8.72 9.19
N THR A 398 -2.85 -9.77 9.72
CA THR A 398 -2.91 -10.07 11.16
C THR A 398 -2.23 -8.97 11.98
N VAL A 399 -1.02 -8.56 11.63
CA VAL A 399 -0.30 -7.48 12.33
C VAL A 399 -1.13 -6.20 12.36
N GLU A 400 -1.65 -5.79 11.21
CA GLU A 400 -2.47 -4.59 11.09
C GLU A 400 -3.70 -4.65 12.00
N ARG A 401 -4.47 -5.73 11.93
CA ARG A 401 -5.67 -5.94 12.74
C ARG A 401 -5.35 -5.92 14.24
N GLU A 402 -4.31 -6.63 14.67
CA GLU A 402 -3.95 -6.67 16.10
C GLU A 402 -3.40 -5.31 16.59
N CYS A 403 -2.71 -4.54 15.74
CA CYS A 403 -2.27 -3.19 16.09
C CYS A 403 -3.45 -2.22 16.26
N VAL A 404 -4.42 -2.27 15.35
CA VAL A 404 -5.67 -1.48 15.46
C VAL A 404 -6.42 -1.86 16.73
N ASP A 405 -6.68 -3.16 16.92
CA ASP A 405 -7.39 -3.67 18.10
C ASP A 405 -6.69 -3.20 19.41
N LEU A 406 -5.36 -3.24 19.45
CA LEU A 406 -4.58 -2.83 20.62
C LEU A 406 -4.66 -1.31 20.88
N VAL A 407 -4.48 -0.49 19.85
CA VAL A 407 -4.46 0.98 19.97
C VAL A 407 -5.85 1.50 20.35
N GLU A 408 -6.90 1.00 19.70
CA GLU A 408 -8.28 1.36 20.01
C GLU A 408 -8.66 0.94 21.44
N ALA A 409 -8.29 -0.28 21.87
CA ALA A 409 -8.51 -0.72 23.25
C ALA A 409 -7.74 0.13 24.25
N ALA A 410 -6.51 0.52 23.93
CA ALA A 410 -5.71 1.36 24.81
C ALA A 410 -6.30 2.75 24.94
N LEU A 411 -6.88 3.31 23.89
CA LEU A 411 -7.53 4.61 23.90
C LEU A 411 -8.83 4.60 24.74
N LEU A 412 -9.55 3.48 24.74
CA LEU A 412 -10.88 3.37 25.34
C LEU A 412 -10.90 2.73 26.74
N LYS A 413 -9.79 2.17 27.22
CA LYS A 413 -9.73 1.40 28.48
C LYS A 413 -10.30 2.14 29.70
N ASP A 414 -10.06 3.45 29.79
CA ASP A 414 -10.47 4.28 30.95
C ASP A 414 -11.88 4.85 30.78
N ARG A 415 -12.57 4.49 29.69
CA ARG A 415 -13.92 4.96 29.32
C ARG A 415 -14.98 3.86 29.36
N VAL A 416 -14.65 2.69 29.91
CA VAL A 416 -15.59 1.55 30.00
C VAL A 416 -16.83 1.97 30.80
N GLY A 417 -18.01 1.72 30.24
CA GLY A 417 -19.30 2.15 30.78
C GLY A 417 -19.83 3.48 30.21
N GLU A 418 -19.00 4.28 29.54
CA GLU A 418 -19.45 5.49 28.86
C GLU A 418 -20.33 5.19 27.64
N ILE A 419 -21.14 6.18 27.25
CA ILE A 419 -22.06 6.10 26.11
C ILE A 419 -21.54 6.99 24.98
N PHE A 420 -21.59 6.47 23.76
CA PHE A 420 -21.13 7.10 22.53
C PHE A 420 -22.25 7.14 21.51
N ASP A 421 -22.25 8.16 20.66
CA ASP A 421 -23.03 8.14 19.43
C ASP A 421 -22.28 7.31 18.38
N ALA A 422 -22.99 6.38 17.73
CA ALA A 422 -22.40 5.48 16.76
C ALA A 422 -23.34 5.19 15.58
N TYR A 423 -22.76 4.72 14.47
CA TYR A 423 -23.48 4.20 13.31
C TYR A 423 -23.22 2.72 13.16
N VAL A 424 -24.26 1.90 12.91
CA VAL A 424 -24.06 0.50 12.52
C VAL A 424 -23.64 0.44 11.06
N VAL A 425 -22.37 0.14 10.80
CA VAL A 425 -21.80 0.11 9.44
C VAL A 425 -21.88 -1.26 8.78
N ASP A 426 -21.93 -2.33 9.59
CA ASP A 426 -22.07 -3.70 9.13
C ASP A 426 -22.85 -4.54 10.16
N VAL A 427 -23.59 -5.55 9.67
CA VAL A 427 -24.31 -6.52 10.49
C VAL A 427 -24.09 -7.91 9.92
N SER A 428 -23.74 -8.86 10.78
CA SER A 428 -23.56 -10.24 10.38
C SER A 428 -24.86 -10.83 9.82
N GLU A 429 -24.80 -11.36 8.60
CA GLU A 429 -25.94 -12.05 7.98
C GLU A 429 -26.32 -13.33 8.74
N ARG A 430 -25.35 -13.96 9.40
CA ARG A 430 -25.56 -15.21 10.16
C ARG A 430 -26.07 -14.94 11.58
N GLU A 431 -25.60 -13.87 12.19
CA GLU A 431 -25.91 -13.48 13.57
C GLU A 431 -26.31 -12.01 13.60
N PRO A 432 -27.58 -11.67 13.29
CA PRO A 432 -28.01 -10.27 13.15
C PRO A 432 -27.97 -9.43 14.44
N THR A 433 -27.60 -10.04 15.57
CA THR A 433 -27.33 -9.40 16.86
C THR A 433 -25.87 -8.96 17.00
N THR A 434 -25.02 -9.30 16.04
CA THR A 434 -23.61 -8.92 15.99
C THR A 434 -23.33 -8.06 14.76
N GLY A 435 -22.56 -7.00 14.95
CA GLY A 435 -22.21 -6.09 13.88
C GLY A 435 -20.97 -5.28 14.18
N THR A 436 -20.77 -4.25 13.37
CA THR A 436 -19.69 -3.28 13.51
C THR A 436 -20.29 -1.90 13.64
N VAL A 437 -19.78 -1.11 14.59
CA VAL A 437 -20.15 0.29 14.77
C VAL A 437 -18.95 1.20 14.54
N HIS A 438 -19.23 2.39 14.02
CA HIS A 438 -18.27 3.49 13.94
C HIS A 438 -18.68 4.56 14.96
N ILE A 439 -17.75 4.96 15.82
CA ILE A 439 -17.90 6.12 16.71
C ILE A 439 -17.03 7.27 16.19
N ASP A 440 -17.56 8.49 16.24
CA ASP A 440 -16.92 9.66 15.64
C ASP A 440 -15.77 10.22 16.53
N ASP A 441 -15.90 10.13 17.86
CA ASP A 441 -14.90 10.62 18.81
C ASP A 441 -14.73 9.65 20.01
N PRO A 442 -13.61 8.91 20.09
CA PRO A 442 -12.51 8.86 19.13
C PRO A 442 -12.89 8.09 17.84
N ALA A 443 -12.15 8.33 16.76
CA ALA A 443 -12.29 7.65 15.47
C ALA A 443 -12.01 6.13 15.56
N VAL A 444 -13.00 5.35 15.98
CA VAL A 444 -12.90 3.91 16.28
C VAL A 444 -14.00 3.14 15.58
N VAL A 445 -13.62 2.00 14.97
CA VAL A 445 -14.57 1.08 14.33
C VAL A 445 -14.45 -0.29 14.99
N ALA A 446 -15.42 -0.63 15.84
CA ALA A 446 -15.36 -1.80 16.70
C ALA A 446 -16.63 -2.66 16.64
N ARG A 447 -16.54 -3.86 17.22
CA ARG A 447 -17.64 -4.82 17.28
C ARG A 447 -18.74 -4.32 18.23
N ILE A 448 -19.99 -4.57 17.85
CA ILE A 448 -21.18 -4.40 18.70
C ILE A 448 -21.92 -5.73 18.83
N GLU A 449 -22.44 -5.99 20.03
CA GLU A 449 -23.35 -7.10 20.32
C GLU A 449 -24.60 -6.57 21.04
N SER A 450 -25.78 -6.85 20.49
CA SER A 450 -27.06 -6.45 21.07
C SER A 450 -27.71 -7.52 21.96
N GLY A 451 -27.19 -8.75 21.93
CA GLY A 451 -27.74 -9.92 22.63
C GLY A 451 -29.04 -10.43 22.01
N ASP A 452 -30.10 -9.62 22.08
CA ASP A 452 -31.48 -10.09 21.91
C ASP A 452 -32.20 -9.47 20.70
N ALA A 453 -31.73 -8.30 20.23
CA ALA A 453 -32.39 -7.52 19.18
C ALA A 453 -31.55 -7.46 17.90
N ARG A 454 -32.18 -7.52 16.73
CA ARG A 454 -31.47 -7.29 15.46
C ARG A 454 -30.87 -5.89 15.47
N LEU A 455 -29.59 -5.78 15.11
CA LEU A 455 -28.93 -4.49 14.98
C LEU A 455 -29.51 -3.73 13.77
N PRO A 456 -29.87 -2.45 13.94
CA PRO A 456 -30.42 -1.64 12.87
C PRO A 456 -29.28 -1.21 11.94
N LEU A 457 -28.98 -2.03 10.92
CA LEU A 457 -27.96 -1.70 9.92
C LEU A 457 -28.25 -0.32 9.35
N GLY A 458 -27.32 0.58 9.58
CA GLY A 458 -27.34 1.91 9.03
C GLY A 458 -28.01 2.99 9.85
N GLU A 459 -28.53 2.67 11.03
CA GLU A 459 -29.10 3.69 11.91
C GLU A 459 -28.04 4.21 12.87
N ARG A 460 -28.24 5.48 13.29
CA ARG A 460 -27.57 6.01 14.47
C ARG A 460 -28.14 5.34 15.70
N LEU A 461 -27.27 4.85 16.58
CA LEU A 461 -27.66 4.43 17.92
C LEU A 461 -26.67 4.95 18.96
N ARG A 462 -27.14 5.00 20.20
CA ARG A 462 -26.26 5.17 21.33
C ARG A 462 -25.72 3.81 21.75
N VAL A 463 -24.41 3.73 21.93
CA VAL A 463 -23.71 2.50 22.33
C VAL A 463 -22.99 2.73 23.64
N ARG A 464 -23.03 1.74 24.53
CA ARG A 464 -22.24 1.71 25.76
C ARG A 464 -20.98 0.89 25.52
N LEU A 465 -19.82 1.41 25.91
CA LEU A 465 -18.58 0.66 25.89
C LEU A 465 -18.62 -0.43 26.96
N ALA A 466 -18.72 -1.69 26.54
CA ALA A 466 -18.83 -2.83 27.45
C ALA A 466 -17.45 -3.37 27.86
N ARG A 467 -16.46 -3.31 26.97
CA ARG A 467 -15.12 -3.87 27.21
C ARG A 467 -14.07 -3.14 26.39
N ALA A 468 -12.91 -2.84 26.99
CA ALA A 468 -11.68 -2.41 26.32
C ALA A 468 -10.49 -2.70 27.25
N ASP A 469 -9.61 -3.63 26.88
CA ASP A 469 -8.43 -3.98 27.69
C ASP A 469 -7.24 -4.32 26.77
N PRO A 470 -6.21 -3.46 26.70
CA PRO A 470 -5.08 -3.63 25.80
C PRO A 470 -4.39 -4.99 25.96
N GLY A 471 -4.39 -5.79 24.89
CA GLY A 471 -3.71 -7.10 24.86
C GLY A 471 -4.47 -8.25 25.52
N SER A 472 -5.67 -8.01 26.10
CA SER A 472 -6.50 -9.01 26.78
C SER A 472 -7.94 -9.02 26.26
N ALA A 473 -8.51 -7.84 25.98
CA ALA A 473 -9.85 -7.67 25.46
C ALA A 473 -9.93 -6.67 24.30
N LYS A 474 -10.58 -7.11 23.23
CA LYS A 474 -10.99 -6.21 22.16
C LYS A 474 -12.07 -5.25 22.64
N VAL A 475 -12.12 -4.10 21.98
CA VAL A 475 -13.22 -3.14 22.12
C VAL A 475 -14.53 -3.82 21.77
N LEU A 476 -15.50 -3.76 22.68
CA LEU A 476 -16.84 -4.27 22.48
C LEU A 476 -17.86 -3.24 22.94
N PHE A 477 -18.82 -2.95 22.08
CA PHE A 477 -19.96 -2.12 22.38
C PHE A 477 -21.24 -2.94 22.55
N ALA A 478 -22.20 -2.38 23.28
CA ALA A 478 -23.58 -2.85 23.35
C ALA A 478 -24.54 -1.66 23.16
N PRO A 479 -25.77 -1.85 22.65
CA PRO A 479 -26.79 -0.80 22.66
C PRO A 479 -26.99 -0.21 24.07
N ALA A 480 -27.09 1.12 24.17
CA ALA A 480 -27.10 1.85 25.44
C ALA A 480 -28.42 1.82 26.20
#